data_AF-A0A0B6YBF9-F1
#
_entry.id   AF-A0A0B6YBF9-F1
#
_cell.length_a   1.000
_cell.length_b   1.000
_cell.length_c   1.000
_cell.angle_alpha   90.00
_cell.angle_beta   90.00
_cell.angle_gamma   90.00
#
_symmetry.space_group_name_H-M   'P 1'
#
loop_
_entity.id
_entity.type
_entity.pdbx_description
1 polymer ?
#
loop_
_entity_poly.entity_id
_entity_poly.type
_entity_poly.pdbx_seq_one_letter_code
_entity_poly.pdbx_strand_id
1 'polypeptide(L)'
;RARYKKSLDPTVEDVKKLCTSLRRNAKEERVLFHYTGHGVPKPTVNGEIWVFNKNYTQYIPLSLYDLQAWMGSPSIYVFDCSNAGIIIDLFKTFTTQREQETVTTGQVNPESA
;
A
#
# COMPACT_ATOMS: atom_id res chain seq x y z
N ARG A 1 10.09 14.27 14.91
CA ARG A 1 8.90 15.00 14.38
C ARG A 1 8.52 14.39 13.03
N ALA A 2 7.29 13.92 12.86
CA ALA A 2 6.88 13.26 11.62
C ALA A 2 6.78 14.24 10.43
N ARG A 3 7.09 13.75 9.22
CA ARG A 3 6.87 14.48 7.96
C ARG A 3 5.56 14.00 7.34
N TYR A 4 4.70 14.94 6.98
CA TYR A 4 3.40 14.65 6.39
C TYR A 4 3.41 14.99 4.90
N LYS A 5 2.88 14.09 4.07
CA LYS A 5 2.61 14.33 2.65
C LYS A 5 1.19 13.91 2.35
N LYS A 6 0.44 14.80 1.69
CA LYS A 6 -0.92 14.52 1.22
C LYS A 6 -0.88 14.23 -0.28
N SER A 7 -1.77 13.37 -0.73
CA SER A 7 -2.01 13.12 -2.14
C SER A 7 -3.52 13.12 -2.33
N LEU A 8 -4.03 14.15 -2.99
CA LEU A 8 -5.46 14.36 -3.21
C LEU A 8 -5.80 13.73 -4.55
N ASP A 9 -6.78 12.83 -4.56
CA ASP A 9 -7.27 12.10 -5.74
C ASP A 9 -6.14 11.55 -6.62
N PRO A 10 -5.21 10.75 -6.06
CA PRO A 10 -3.99 10.38 -6.76
C PRO A 10 -4.23 9.39 -7.91
N THR A 11 -3.28 9.33 -8.82
CA THR A 11 -3.12 8.18 -9.71
C THR A 11 -2.28 7.08 -9.06
N VAL A 12 -2.29 5.87 -9.64
CA VAL A 12 -1.41 4.76 -9.21
C VAL A 12 0.05 5.18 -9.18
N GLU A 13 0.50 5.93 -10.18
CA GLU A 13 1.89 6.40 -10.27
C GLU A 13 2.22 7.43 -9.17
N ASP A 14 1.27 8.29 -8.80
CA ASP A 14 1.44 9.24 -7.70
C ASP A 14 1.56 8.51 -6.37
N VAL A 15 0.71 7.49 -6.13
CA VAL A 15 0.80 6.64 -4.93
C VAL A 15 2.13 5.90 -4.88
N LYS A 16 2.58 5.31 -5.99
CA LYS A 16 3.87 4.61 -6.08
C LYS A 16 5.03 5.53 -5.75
N LYS A 17 5.10 6.71 -6.37
CA LYS A 17 6.15 7.70 -6.11
C LYS A 17 6.12 8.17 -4.66
N LEU A 18 4.93 8.38 -4.10
CA LEU A 18 4.78 8.80 -2.71
C LEU A 18 5.29 7.74 -1.73
N CYS A 19 4.81 6.50 -1.85
CA CYS A 19 5.16 5.41 -0.95
C CYS A 19 6.67 5.11 -1.02
N THR A 20 7.21 4.95 -2.22
CA THR A 20 8.65 4.65 -2.41
C THR A 20 9.54 5.79 -1.93
N SER A 21 9.14 7.05 -2.15
CA SER A 21 9.87 8.22 -1.63
C SER A 21 9.85 8.27 -0.10
N LEU A 22 8.70 8.02 0.53
CA LEU A 22 8.57 8.05 1.99
C LEU A 22 9.34 6.91 2.64
N ARG A 23 9.23 5.68 2.12
CA ARG A 23 10.04 4.53 2.58
C ARG A 23 11.53 4.84 2.53
N ARG A 24 12.05 5.27 1.38
CA ARG A 24 13.48 5.58 1.22
C ARG A 24 13.97 6.62 2.23
N ASN A 25 13.15 7.63 2.52
CA ASN A 25 13.51 8.68 3.47
C ASN A 25 13.39 8.25 4.94
N ALA A 26 12.43 7.36 5.25
CA ALA A 26 12.22 6.86 6.61
C ALA A 26 13.25 5.82 7.03
N LYS A 27 13.90 5.13 6.07
CA LYS A 27 14.84 4.03 6.35
C LYS A 27 14.14 2.96 7.21
N GLU A 28 14.62 2.74 8.43
CA GLU A 28 14.10 1.81 9.43
C GLU A 28 12.94 2.39 10.26
N GLU A 29 12.63 3.69 10.13
CA GLU A 29 11.48 4.28 10.81
C GLU A 29 10.15 3.85 10.18
N ARG A 30 9.09 4.00 10.97
CA ARG A 30 7.75 3.59 10.58
C ARG A 30 7.10 4.59 9.63
N VAL A 31 6.53 4.08 8.53
CA VAL A 31 5.73 4.89 7.59
C VAL A 31 4.24 4.61 7.79
N LEU A 32 3.45 5.66 7.98
CA LEU A 32 1.99 5.58 8.05
C LEU A 32 1.38 5.82 6.67
N PHE A 33 0.56 4.89 6.21
CA PHE A 33 -0.31 5.04 5.05
C PHE A 33 -1.76 5.20 5.52
N HIS A 34 -2.38 6.33 5.18
CA HIS A 34 -3.80 6.56 5.46
C HIS A 34 -4.54 6.70 4.14
N TYR A 35 -5.50 5.82 3.90
CA TYR A 35 -6.34 5.81 2.71
C TYR A 35 -7.80 6.09 3.08
N THR A 36 -8.39 7.07 2.40
CA THR A 36 -9.80 7.45 2.53
C THR A 36 -10.52 7.14 1.23
N GLY A 37 -11.34 6.09 1.20
CA GLY A 37 -11.98 5.55 0.00
C GLY A 37 -13.48 5.81 -0.10
N HIS A 38 -13.97 6.97 0.36
CA HIS A 38 -15.42 7.26 0.43
C HIS A 38 -16.05 7.64 -0.92
N GLY A 39 -15.25 8.17 -1.86
CA GLY A 39 -15.72 8.62 -3.19
C GLY A 39 -15.50 7.62 -4.33
N VAL A 40 -15.16 6.37 -4.01
CA VAL A 40 -14.77 5.32 -4.96
C VAL A 40 -15.51 4.02 -4.64
N PRO A 41 -15.50 3.01 -5.54
CA PRO A 41 -16.11 1.71 -5.24
C PRO A 41 -15.48 1.02 -4.02
N LYS A 42 -16.17 0.02 -3.49
CA LYS A 42 -15.67 -0.79 -2.37
C LYS A 42 -14.42 -1.59 -2.79
N PRO A 43 -13.49 -1.91 -1.87
CA PRO A 43 -12.38 -2.80 -2.14
C PRO A 43 -12.85 -4.16 -2.67
N THR A 44 -12.07 -4.74 -3.58
CA THR A 44 -12.42 -5.99 -4.27
C THR A 44 -11.90 -7.22 -3.52
N VAL A 45 -12.50 -8.39 -3.80
CA VAL A 45 -12.03 -9.69 -3.29
C VAL A 45 -10.66 -10.10 -3.86
N ASN A 46 -10.24 -9.47 -4.97
CA ASN A 46 -8.94 -9.70 -5.60
C ASN A 46 -7.82 -8.91 -4.91
N GLY A 47 -8.14 -8.10 -3.90
CA GLY A 47 -7.14 -7.32 -3.19
C GLY A 47 -6.81 -6.01 -3.85
N GLU A 48 -7.83 -5.31 -4.36
CA GLU A 48 -7.67 -4.00 -4.98
C GLU A 48 -8.43 -2.94 -4.19
N ILE A 49 -7.77 -1.79 -4.02
CA ILE A 49 -8.41 -0.53 -3.64
C ILE A 49 -8.46 0.40 -4.85
N TRP A 50 -9.15 1.53 -4.75
CA TRP A 50 -9.42 2.37 -5.91
C TRP A 50 -8.75 3.73 -5.81
N VAL A 51 -8.16 4.15 -6.92
CA VAL A 51 -7.59 5.48 -7.15
C VAL A 51 -8.11 6.03 -8.48
N PHE A 52 -7.63 7.18 -8.94
CA PHE A 52 -8.13 7.82 -10.16
C PHE A 52 -7.17 7.65 -11.34
N ASN A 53 -7.68 7.77 -12.56
CA ASN A 53 -6.84 8.11 -13.71
C ASN A 53 -6.54 9.63 -13.73
N LYS A 54 -5.58 10.06 -14.54
CA LYS A 54 -5.15 11.48 -14.62
C LYS A 54 -6.29 12.46 -14.96
N ASN A 55 -7.30 11.99 -15.68
CA ASN A 55 -8.40 12.81 -16.17
C ASN A 55 -9.64 12.74 -15.26
N TYR A 56 -9.58 12.00 -14.14
CA TYR A 56 -10.68 11.80 -13.20
C TYR A 56 -11.96 11.26 -13.83
N THR A 57 -11.84 10.47 -14.89
CA THR A 57 -12.97 9.86 -15.61
C THR A 57 -13.18 8.40 -15.24
N GLN A 58 -12.17 7.76 -14.66
CA GLN A 58 -12.21 6.33 -14.34
C GLN A 58 -11.56 6.08 -12.97
N TYR A 59 -12.15 5.13 -12.24
CA TYR A 59 -11.51 4.50 -11.10
C TYR A 59 -10.52 3.44 -11.60
N ILE A 60 -9.31 3.49 -11.10
CA ILE A 60 -8.22 2.59 -11.45
C ILE A 60 -7.94 1.69 -10.24
N PRO A 61 -7.93 0.36 -10.42
CA PRO A 61 -7.61 -0.55 -9.33
C PRO A 61 -6.12 -0.43 -8.97
N LEU A 62 -5.85 -0.42 -7.67
CA LEU A 62 -4.52 -0.44 -7.07
C LEU A 62 -4.40 -1.71 -6.23
N SER A 63 -3.45 -2.57 -6.61
CA SER A 63 -3.14 -3.82 -5.91
C SER A 63 -2.60 -3.56 -4.50
N LEU A 64 -3.16 -4.24 -3.50
CA LEU A 64 -2.67 -4.23 -2.13
C LEU A 64 -1.28 -4.87 -2.02
N TYR A 65 -0.97 -5.88 -2.86
CA TYR A 65 0.35 -6.51 -2.92
C TYR A 65 1.43 -5.50 -3.36
N ASP A 66 1.14 -4.71 -4.40
CA ASP A 66 2.06 -3.66 -4.87
C ASP A 66 2.22 -2.55 -3.83
N LEU A 67 1.13 -2.16 -3.18
CA LEU A 67 1.15 -1.17 -2.11
C LEU A 67 2.07 -1.60 -0.95
N GLN A 68 1.97 -2.86 -0.51
CA GLN A 68 2.87 -3.43 0.49
C GLN A 68 4.33 -3.36 0.05
N ALA A 69 4.59 -3.66 -1.24
CA ALA A 69 5.93 -3.59 -1.80
C ALA A 69 6.53 -2.19 -1.75
N TRP A 70 5.75 -1.18 -2.09
CA TRP A 70 6.22 0.21 -2.10
C TRP A 70 6.37 0.80 -0.71
N MET A 71 5.52 0.39 0.22
CA MET A 71 5.52 0.86 1.60
C MET A 71 6.61 0.23 2.46
N GLY A 72 7.02 -1.00 2.17
CA GLY A 72 8.06 -1.72 2.92
C GLY A 72 7.79 -1.87 4.42
N SER A 73 8.81 -2.26 5.17
CA SER A 73 8.76 -2.42 6.63
C SER A 73 9.68 -1.42 7.33
N PRO A 74 9.35 -0.90 8.54
CA PRO A 74 8.08 -1.08 9.25
C PRO A 74 6.99 -0.09 8.79
N SER A 75 5.73 -0.52 8.67
CA SER A 75 4.62 0.31 8.18
C SER A 75 3.33 0.17 9.00
N ILE A 76 2.50 1.22 9.02
CA ILE A 76 1.13 1.23 9.56
C ILE A 76 0.18 1.59 8.44
N TYR A 77 -0.98 0.96 8.42
CA TYR A 77 -2.04 1.24 7.46
C TYR A 77 -3.32 1.63 8.20
N VAL A 78 -3.99 2.67 7.71
CA VAL A 78 -5.33 3.08 8.13
C VAL A 78 -6.19 3.12 6.87
N PHE A 79 -7.22 2.28 6.81
CA PHE A 79 -8.17 2.24 5.71
C PHE A 79 -9.53 2.72 6.20
N ASP A 80 -9.90 3.93 5.82
CA ASP A 80 -11.22 4.51 6.05
C ASP A 80 -12.04 4.41 4.75
N CYS A 81 -12.74 3.29 4.59
CA CYS A 81 -13.62 3.04 3.46
C CYS A 81 -14.71 2.02 3.80
N SER A 82 -15.76 1.99 2.97
CA SER A 82 -16.78 0.95 3.08
C SER A 82 -16.19 -0.43 2.83
N ASN A 83 -16.57 -1.41 3.67
CA ASN A 83 -16.08 -2.79 3.60
C ASN A 83 -14.55 -2.94 3.82
N ALA A 84 -13.92 -2.06 4.62
CA ALA A 84 -12.48 -2.11 4.89
C ALA A 84 -11.98 -3.42 5.50
N GLY A 85 -12.85 -4.23 6.14
CA GLY A 85 -12.48 -5.52 6.73
C GLY A 85 -11.82 -6.48 5.73
N ILE A 86 -12.29 -6.49 4.47
CA ILE A 86 -11.71 -7.35 3.43
C ILE A 86 -10.24 -7.02 3.13
N ILE A 87 -9.86 -5.74 3.26
CA ILE A 87 -8.49 -5.30 3.03
C ILE A 87 -7.57 -5.97 4.05
N ILE A 88 -7.99 -6.05 5.32
CA ILE A 88 -7.18 -6.60 6.42
C ILE A 88 -6.90 -8.08 6.19
N ASP A 89 -7.92 -8.85 5.81
CA ASP A 89 -7.78 -10.29 5.58
C ASP A 89 -6.87 -10.58 4.37
N LEU A 90 -7.04 -9.83 3.29
CA LEU A 90 -6.20 -9.94 2.10
C LEU A 90 -4.77 -9.48 2.37
N PHE A 91 -4.57 -8.42 3.16
CA PHE A 91 -3.25 -7.94 3.55
C PHE A 91 -2.42 -9.04 4.22
N LYS A 92 -3.02 -9.81 5.14
CA LYS A 92 -2.36 -10.93 5.82
C LYS A 92 -1.92 -12.00 4.82
N THR A 93 -2.82 -12.39 3.92
CA THR A 93 -2.54 -13.39 2.87
C THR A 93 -1.38 -12.96 1.99
N PHE A 94 -1.39 -11.72 1.49
CA PHE A 94 -0.34 -11.20 0.62
C PHE A 94 1.00 -11.00 1.34
N THR A 95 0.99 -10.64 2.64
CA THR A 95 2.22 -10.61 3.45
C THR A 95 2.86 -11.98 3.51
N THR A 96 2.10 -13.03 3.85
CA THR A 96 2.63 -14.40 3.93
C THR A 96 3.15 -14.89 2.58
N GLN A 97 2.43 -14.62 1.48
CA GLN A 97 2.89 -14.98 0.14
C GLN A 97 4.23 -14.31 -0.20
N ARG A 98 4.35 -13.00 0.07
CA ARG A 98 5.58 -12.24 -0.18
C ARG A 98 6.76 -12.75 0.66
N GLU A 99 6.53 -13.10 1.92
CA GLU A 99 7.55 -13.69 2.79
C GLU A 99 8.05 -15.02 2.22
N GLN A 100 7.14 -15.88 1.76
CA GLN A 100 7.50 -17.15 1.12
C GLN A 100 8.30 -16.97 -0.18
N GLU A 101 7.91 -16.00 -1.01
CA GLU A 101 8.63 -15.66 -2.25
C GLU A 101 10.04 -15.14 -1.95
N THR A 102 10.20 -14.33 -0.90
CA THR A 102 11.50 -13.79 -0.46
C THR A 102 12.44 -14.92 0.00
N VAL A 103 11.91 -15.90 0.74
CA VAL A 103 12.67 -17.09 1.17
C VAL A 103 13.06 -17.95 -0.03
N THR A 104 12.13 -18.18 -0.97
CA THR A 104 12.34 -19.06 -2.13
C THR A 104 13.33 -18.47 -3.14
N THR A 105 13.34 -17.15 -3.31
CA THR A 105 14.24 -16.47 -4.26
C THR A 105 15.65 -16.24 -3.72
N GLY A 106 15.96 -16.70 -2.49
CA GLY A 106 17.29 -16.55 -1.90
C GLY A 106 17.70 -15.10 -1.63
N GLN A 107 16.77 -14.15 -1.73
CA GLN A 107 17.00 -12.77 -1.30
C GLN A 107 16.83 -12.70 0.21
N VAL A 108 17.83 -13.21 0.93
CA VAL A 108 17.95 -12.98 2.37
C VAL A 108 18.11 -11.47 2.58
N ASN A 109 17.05 -10.82 3.08
CA ASN A 109 17.20 -9.51 3.70
C ASN A 109 18.18 -9.70 4.88
N PRO A 110 19.32 -9.00 4.93
CA PRO A 110 20.33 -9.19 5.98
C PRO A 110 19.86 -8.82 7.41
N GLU A 111 18.62 -8.34 7.57
CA GLU A 111 18.14 -7.64 8.76
C GLU A 111 17.12 -8.44 9.59
N SER A 112 16.94 -9.73 9.33
CA SER A 112 16.08 -10.60 10.15
C SER A 112 16.86 -11.52 11.11
N ALA A 113 18.01 -11.03 11.63
CA ALA A 113 18.75 -11.64 12.74
C ALA A 113 18.72 -10.74 13.98
#